data_AF-A0A0F8XBG3-F1
#
_entry.id   AF-A0A0F8XBG3-F1
#
_cell.length_a   1.000
_cell.length_b   1.000
_cell.length_c   1.000
_cell.angle_alpha   90.00
_cell.angle_beta   90.00
_cell.angle_gamma   90.00
#
_symmetry.space_group_name_H-M   'P 1'
#
loop_
_entity.id
_entity.type
_entity.pdbx_description
1 polymer ?
#
loop_
_entity_poly.entity_id
_entity_poly.type
_entity_poly.pdbx_seq_one_letter_code
_entity_poly.pdbx_strand_id
1 'polypeptide(L)'
;MELVLSSLSEEELEDVVRENERKWISKGIDSAFNMINSSMTNTIKGFRVVNEQAGEIEIDFEWYKEMSKAFVCITDKNISDLEFDCDCSLGSSGGMCGHFWLGVIFSFKKNFFNISNWTLFELPQEFIRKIENIEIIETKSGALLLTDKASDNFLLQEYIGSEISVKNGEILRSERKSYEYEGKETAYYLLTLKDAIVEKKTVPELTIRLSEGLYTKNLLKIGDRIEVKGKLIKDKFQGLLVKFIRHVTIGKLEKSKVKSITKDKHWTLKSSSNANKSYTITLKADGSWSCTCPQFTFRKKQCK
;
A
#
# COMPACT_ATOMS: atom_id res chain seq x y z
N MET A 1 -32.41 -25.44 -13.41
CA MET A 1 -31.43 -24.82 -14.32
C MET A 1 -31.35 -25.62 -15.61
N GLU A 2 -31.14 -26.94 -15.57
CA GLU A 2 -31.30 -27.84 -16.73
C GLU A 2 -32.63 -27.65 -17.47
N LEU A 3 -33.76 -27.67 -16.75
CA LEU A 3 -35.10 -27.54 -17.36
C LEU A 3 -35.36 -26.18 -18.04
N VAL A 4 -34.60 -25.14 -17.67
CA VAL A 4 -34.74 -23.78 -18.22
C VAL A 4 -33.86 -23.63 -19.46
N LEU A 5 -32.63 -24.14 -19.41
CA LEU A 5 -31.72 -24.15 -20.55
C LEU A 5 -32.23 -25.05 -21.69
N SER A 6 -32.89 -26.16 -21.36
CA SER A 6 -33.50 -27.07 -22.35
C SER A 6 -34.74 -26.51 -23.05
N SER A 7 -35.25 -25.35 -22.60
CA SER A 7 -36.42 -24.69 -23.19
C SER A 7 -36.06 -23.48 -24.04
N LEU A 8 -34.78 -23.10 -24.10
CA LEU A 8 -34.29 -22.04 -24.97
C LEU A 8 -34.13 -22.57 -26.39
N SER A 9 -34.45 -21.73 -27.38
CA SER A 9 -33.99 -21.96 -28.76
C SER A 9 -32.47 -21.90 -28.86
N GLU A 10 -31.88 -22.39 -29.96
CA GLU A 10 -30.42 -22.32 -30.17
C GLU A 10 -29.90 -20.88 -30.14
N GLU A 11 -30.64 -19.93 -30.73
CA GLU A 11 -30.29 -18.51 -30.71
C GLU A 11 -30.34 -17.92 -29.29
N GLU A 12 -31.40 -18.19 -28.53
CA GLU A 12 -31.50 -17.74 -27.13
C GLU A 12 -30.45 -18.39 -26.23
N LEU A 13 -30.10 -19.66 -26.49
CA LEU A 13 -29.03 -20.35 -25.77
C LEU A 13 -27.67 -19.73 -26.09
N GLU A 14 -27.39 -19.42 -27.35
CA GLU A 14 -26.17 -18.70 -27.75
C GLU A 14 -26.06 -17.33 -27.08
N ASP A 15 -27.14 -16.56 -27.03
CA ASP A 15 -27.16 -15.26 -26.37
C ASP A 15 -26.94 -15.38 -24.86
N VAL A 16 -27.62 -16.33 -24.20
CA VAL A 16 -27.42 -16.62 -22.77
C VAL A 16 -25.97 -17.06 -22.49
N VAL A 17 -25.37 -17.87 -23.35
CA VAL A 17 -23.96 -18.29 -23.22
C VAL A 17 -23.06 -17.07 -23.36
N ARG A 18 -23.20 -16.25 -24.42
CA ARG A 18 -22.37 -15.08 -24.67
C ARG A 18 -22.42 -14.04 -23.54
N GLU A 19 -23.62 -13.73 -23.04
CA GLU A 19 -23.79 -12.79 -21.94
C GLU A 19 -23.15 -13.30 -20.65
N ASN A 20 -23.36 -14.58 -20.33
CA ASN A 20 -22.76 -15.18 -19.14
C ASN A 20 -21.24 -15.31 -19.28
N GLU A 21 -20.74 -15.72 -20.43
CA GLU A 21 -19.30 -15.85 -20.71
C GLU A 21 -18.57 -14.53 -20.42
N ARG A 22 -19.02 -13.41 -21.01
CA ARG A 22 -18.44 -12.08 -20.76
C ARG A 22 -18.44 -11.71 -19.27
N LYS A 23 -19.53 -12.02 -18.57
CA LYS A 23 -19.67 -11.77 -17.13
C LYS A 23 -18.68 -12.61 -16.32
N TRP A 24 -18.52 -13.89 -16.62
CA TRP A 24 -17.59 -14.78 -15.91
C TRP A 24 -16.13 -14.42 -16.17
N ILE A 25 -15.77 -14.13 -17.42
CA ILE A 25 -14.46 -13.61 -17.80
C ILE A 25 -14.13 -12.34 -17.03
N SER A 26 -15.03 -11.35 -17.06
CA SER A 26 -14.84 -10.09 -16.36
C SER A 26 -14.65 -10.29 -14.86
N LYS A 27 -15.43 -11.19 -14.25
CA LYS A 27 -15.30 -11.55 -12.83
C LYS A 27 -13.94 -12.19 -12.52
N GLY A 28 -13.44 -13.07 -13.38
CA GLY A 28 -12.11 -13.68 -13.24
C GLY A 28 -10.98 -12.65 -13.34
N ILE A 29 -11.07 -11.77 -14.34
CA ILE A 29 -10.13 -10.67 -14.55
C ILE A 29 -10.11 -9.72 -13.35
N ASP A 30 -11.28 -9.27 -12.88
CA ASP A 30 -11.36 -8.38 -11.73
C ASP A 30 -10.84 -9.05 -10.46
N SER A 31 -11.05 -10.36 -10.30
CA SER A 31 -10.46 -11.15 -9.22
C SER A 31 -8.92 -11.11 -9.28
N ALA A 32 -8.31 -11.27 -10.45
CA ALA A 32 -6.86 -11.16 -10.61
C ALA A 32 -6.33 -9.76 -10.27
N PHE A 33 -6.95 -8.70 -10.78
CA PHE A 33 -6.57 -7.33 -10.45
C PHE A 33 -6.74 -7.03 -8.96
N ASN A 34 -7.79 -7.55 -8.34
CA ASN A 34 -7.96 -7.46 -6.90
C ASN A 34 -6.85 -8.22 -6.15
N MET A 35 -6.37 -9.38 -6.63
CA MET A 35 -5.22 -10.07 -6.00
C MET A 35 -3.91 -9.28 -6.13
N ILE A 36 -3.71 -8.59 -7.25
CA ILE A 36 -2.56 -7.69 -7.47
C ILE A 36 -2.66 -6.48 -6.52
N ASN A 37 -3.79 -5.78 -6.53
CA ASN A 37 -3.93 -4.46 -5.90
C ASN A 37 -4.38 -4.50 -4.43
N SER A 38 -5.17 -5.51 -4.06
CA SER A 38 -5.84 -5.58 -2.77
C SER A 38 -5.43 -6.79 -1.96
N SER A 39 -5.92 -6.81 -0.73
CA SER A 39 -5.77 -7.88 0.23
C SER A 39 -6.99 -8.80 0.15
N MET A 40 -7.00 -9.75 -0.79
CA MET A 40 -7.98 -10.84 -0.77
C MET A 40 -7.57 -11.93 0.24
N THR A 41 -8.52 -12.81 0.59
CA THR A 41 -8.26 -14.05 1.37
C THR A 41 -7.16 -14.91 0.76
N ASN A 42 -7.02 -14.80 -0.58
CA ASN A 42 -5.97 -15.39 -1.38
C ASN A 42 -4.78 -14.42 -1.51
N THR A 43 -3.65 -14.77 -0.92
CA THR A 43 -2.43 -13.95 -0.99
C THR A 43 -1.41 -14.60 -1.89
N ILE A 44 -1.10 -13.96 -3.02
CA ILE A 44 -0.02 -14.39 -3.92
C ILE A 44 1.32 -14.25 -3.21
N LYS A 45 2.09 -15.34 -3.18
CA LYS A 45 3.42 -15.41 -2.57
C LYS A 45 4.52 -15.17 -3.58
N GLY A 46 4.31 -15.59 -4.82
CA GLY A 46 5.27 -15.38 -5.88
C GLY A 46 4.89 -16.12 -7.16
N PHE A 47 5.63 -15.78 -8.20
CA PHE A 47 5.61 -16.47 -9.48
C PHE A 47 6.99 -17.09 -9.74
N ARG A 48 7.01 -18.22 -10.44
CA ARG A 48 8.22 -18.83 -10.97
C ARG A 48 7.99 -19.26 -12.40
N VAL A 49 8.98 -19.02 -13.26
CA VAL A 49 9.03 -19.65 -14.59
C VAL A 49 9.63 -21.03 -14.39
N VAL A 50 8.85 -22.07 -14.68
CA VAL A 50 9.28 -23.47 -14.53
C VAL A 50 9.94 -23.96 -15.83
N ASN A 51 9.35 -23.59 -16.97
CA ASN A 51 9.87 -23.92 -18.29
C ASN A 51 9.66 -22.76 -19.26
N GLU A 52 10.73 -22.04 -19.58
CA GLU A 52 10.70 -20.86 -20.45
C GLU A 52 10.31 -21.19 -21.89
N GLN A 53 10.67 -22.38 -22.40
CA GLN A 53 10.34 -22.79 -23.77
C GLN A 53 8.86 -23.14 -23.94
N ALA A 54 8.26 -23.73 -22.91
CA ALA A 54 6.83 -24.08 -22.88
C ALA A 54 5.95 -22.92 -22.38
N GLY A 55 6.54 -21.79 -21.96
CA GLY A 55 5.80 -20.70 -21.32
C GLY A 55 5.13 -21.12 -20.01
N GLU A 56 5.70 -22.11 -19.32
CA GLU A 56 5.15 -22.68 -18.09
C GLU A 56 5.53 -21.83 -16.89
N ILE A 57 4.51 -21.44 -16.12
CA ILE A 57 4.65 -20.67 -14.90
C ILE A 57 3.94 -21.36 -13.74
N GLU A 58 4.56 -21.29 -12.57
CA GLU A 58 3.99 -21.71 -11.29
C GLU A 58 3.65 -20.46 -10.47
N ILE A 59 2.46 -20.45 -9.89
CA ILE A 59 1.95 -19.40 -9.01
C ILE A 59 1.79 -19.98 -7.62
N ASP A 60 2.61 -19.52 -6.68
CA ASP A 60 2.49 -19.87 -5.27
C ASP A 60 1.50 -18.92 -4.60
N PHE A 61 0.46 -19.46 -3.95
CA PHE A 61 -0.51 -18.65 -3.23
C PHE A 61 -0.98 -19.30 -1.92
N GLU A 62 -1.48 -18.46 -1.01
CA GLU A 62 -2.02 -18.91 0.28
C GLU A 62 -3.54 -18.68 0.32
N TRP A 63 -4.28 -19.77 0.53
CA TRP A 63 -5.74 -19.78 0.69
C TRP A 63 -6.09 -20.35 2.06
N TYR A 64 -6.83 -19.59 2.88
CA TYR A 64 -7.18 -19.97 4.28
C TYR A 64 -6.02 -20.51 5.16
N LYS A 65 -4.78 -20.07 4.91
CA LYS A 65 -3.52 -20.51 5.57
C LYS A 65 -2.92 -21.81 5.04
N GLU A 66 -3.51 -22.41 4.03
CA GLU A 66 -2.92 -23.51 3.28
C GLU A 66 -2.18 -22.95 2.06
N MET A 67 -1.02 -23.54 1.77
CA MET A 67 -0.25 -23.24 0.58
C MET A 67 -0.83 -24.05 -0.58
N SER A 68 -1.10 -23.38 -1.68
CA SER A 68 -1.67 -23.96 -2.90
C SER A 68 -0.90 -23.46 -4.11
N LYS A 69 -1.06 -24.18 -5.23
CA LYS A 69 -0.37 -23.85 -6.47
C LYS A 69 -1.34 -23.71 -7.63
N ALA A 70 -0.91 -22.95 -8.63
CA ALA A 70 -1.49 -22.96 -9.96
C ALA A 70 -0.36 -23.03 -10.99
N PHE A 71 -0.63 -23.72 -12.09
CA PHE A 71 0.26 -23.88 -13.23
C PHE A 71 -0.45 -23.38 -14.47
N VAL A 72 0.26 -22.62 -15.29
CA VAL A 72 -0.25 -22.08 -16.55
C VAL A 72 0.85 -22.25 -17.60
N CYS A 73 0.54 -22.87 -18.73
CA CYS A 73 1.42 -22.94 -19.90
C CYS A 73 0.81 -22.13 -21.04
N ILE A 74 1.40 -20.98 -21.36
CA ILE A 74 0.87 -20.12 -22.44
C ILE A 74 2.03 -19.62 -23.30
N THR A 75 1.89 -19.86 -24.61
CA THR A 75 2.72 -19.37 -25.69
C THR A 75 1.85 -19.01 -26.88
N ASP A 76 2.41 -18.34 -27.89
CA ASP A 76 1.70 -18.14 -29.17
C ASP A 76 1.27 -19.46 -29.85
N LYS A 77 1.91 -20.59 -29.54
CA LYS A 77 1.65 -21.89 -30.19
C LYS A 77 0.46 -22.64 -29.60
N ASN A 78 0.17 -22.43 -28.31
CA ASN A 78 -0.89 -23.14 -27.59
C ASN A 78 -1.96 -22.17 -27.05
N ILE A 79 -1.97 -20.91 -27.51
CA ILE A 79 -2.93 -19.92 -27.04
C ILE A 79 -4.39 -20.29 -27.33
N SER A 80 -4.64 -21.16 -28.32
CA SER A 80 -5.97 -21.70 -28.63
C SER A 80 -6.36 -22.94 -27.82
N ASP A 81 -5.42 -23.54 -27.11
CA ASP A 81 -5.59 -24.77 -26.32
C ASP A 81 -4.54 -24.79 -25.20
N LEU A 82 -4.80 -23.98 -24.17
CA LEU A 82 -3.86 -23.76 -23.08
C LEU A 82 -3.93 -24.85 -22.03
N GLU A 83 -2.80 -25.10 -21.37
CA GLU A 83 -2.74 -25.97 -20.22
C GLU A 83 -2.84 -25.12 -18.95
N PHE A 84 -3.82 -25.43 -18.11
CA PHE A 84 -4.04 -24.77 -16.85
C PHE A 84 -4.44 -25.78 -15.79
N ASP A 85 -3.76 -25.72 -14.64
CA ASP A 85 -4.11 -26.49 -13.45
C ASP A 85 -4.09 -25.58 -12.23
N CYS A 86 -5.07 -25.71 -11.34
CA CYS A 86 -5.15 -24.89 -10.14
C CYS A 86 -5.95 -25.55 -9.04
N ASP A 87 -5.33 -25.60 -7.85
CA ASP A 87 -5.92 -26.21 -6.65
C ASP A 87 -7.08 -25.40 -6.04
N CYS A 88 -7.43 -24.23 -6.58
CA CYS A 88 -8.54 -23.44 -6.05
C CYS A 88 -9.91 -24.03 -6.46
N SER A 89 -10.96 -23.76 -5.69
CA SER A 89 -12.29 -24.36 -5.92
C SER A 89 -12.86 -24.15 -7.33
N LEU A 90 -12.57 -23.01 -7.95
CA LEU A 90 -12.98 -22.71 -9.31
C LEU A 90 -12.05 -23.35 -10.34
N GLY A 91 -10.74 -23.32 -10.09
CA GLY A 91 -9.73 -23.88 -10.99
C GLY A 91 -9.82 -25.39 -11.10
N SER A 92 -10.03 -26.08 -9.98
CA SER A 92 -10.18 -27.54 -9.93
C SER A 92 -11.44 -28.05 -10.63
N SER A 93 -12.39 -27.15 -10.92
CA SER A 93 -13.58 -27.43 -11.74
C SER A 93 -13.38 -27.05 -13.22
N GLY A 94 -12.15 -26.73 -13.64
CA GLY A 94 -11.82 -26.27 -15.00
C GLY A 94 -12.16 -24.81 -15.29
N GLY A 95 -12.45 -24.00 -14.26
CA GLY A 95 -12.88 -22.62 -14.42
C GLY A 95 -11.72 -21.62 -14.55
N MET A 96 -11.95 -20.52 -15.28
CA MET A 96 -11.03 -19.38 -15.43
C MET A 96 -11.02 -18.51 -14.17
N CYS A 97 -10.41 -19.02 -13.10
CA CYS A 97 -10.32 -18.34 -11.82
C CYS A 97 -9.38 -17.12 -11.86
N GLY A 98 -9.27 -16.37 -10.75
CA GLY A 98 -8.32 -15.26 -10.68
C GLY A 98 -6.86 -15.69 -10.90
N HIS A 99 -6.48 -16.91 -10.52
CA HIS A 99 -5.12 -17.43 -10.71
C HIS A 99 -4.79 -17.72 -12.17
N PHE A 100 -5.75 -18.24 -12.93
CA PHE A 100 -5.63 -18.36 -14.38
C PHE A 100 -5.27 -17.00 -15.00
N TRP A 101 -6.04 -15.97 -14.64
CA TRP A 101 -5.85 -14.61 -15.14
C TRP A 101 -4.54 -13.96 -14.69
N LEU A 102 -4.09 -14.21 -13.46
CA LEU A 102 -2.76 -13.82 -13.01
C LEU A 102 -1.67 -14.46 -13.88
N GLY A 103 -1.85 -15.74 -14.24
CA GLY A 103 -0.92 -16.42 -15.12
C GLY A 103 -0.89 -15.84 -16.54
N VAL A 104 -2.07 -15.58 -17.12
CA VAL A 104 -2.18 -14.88 -18.43
C VAL A 104 -1.44 -13.54 -18.41
N ILE A 105 -1.67 -12.71 -17.38
CA ILE A 105 -1.02 -11.40 -17.23
C ILE A 105 0.51 -11.57 -17.10
N PHE A 106 0.96 -12.52 -16.28
CA PHE A 106 2.38 -12.78 -16.08
C PHE A 106 3.06 -13.26 -17.37
N SER A 107 2.49 -14.23 -18.08
CA SER A 107 3.01 -14.76 -19.35
C SER A 107 3.06 -13.68 -20.43
N PHE A 108 2.04 -12.81 -20.50
CA PHE A 108 2.07 -11.65 -21.39
C PHE A 108 3.22 -10.70 -21.04
N LYS A 109 3.41 -10.38 -19.75
CA LYS A 109 4.50 -9.50 -19.30
C LYS A 109 5.90 -10.12 -19.45
N LYS A 110 5.99 -11.44 -19.55
CA LYS A 110 7.21 -12.17 -19.93
C LYS A 110 7.41 -12.32 -21.44
N ASN A 111 6.49 -11.81 -22.26
CA ASN A 111 6.49 -11.95 -23.72
C ASN A 111 6.45 -13.42 -24.20
N PHE A 112 5.79 -14.32 -23.45
CA PHE A 112 5.59 -15.69 -23.92
C PHE A 112 4.57 -15.78 -25.06
N PHE A 113 3.67 -14.79 -25.14
CA PHE A 113 2.73 -14.65 -26.24
C PHE A 113 2.41 -13.17 -26.50
N ASN A 114 1.90 -12.87 -27.69
CA ASN A 114 1.33 -11.55 -28.00
C ASN A 114 -0.18 -11.54 -27.76
N ILE A 115 -0.69 -10.53 -27.05
CA ILE A 115 -2.13 -10.37 -26.80
C ILE A 115 -2.96 -10.29 -28.10
N SER A 116 -2.38 -9.82 -29.21
CA SER A 116 -3.04 -9.83 -30.52
C SER A 116 -3.31 -11.23 -31.07
N ASN A 117 -2.57 -12.23 -30.58
CA ASN A 117 -2.74 -13.63 -30.95
C ASN A 117 -3.77 -14.34 -30.06
N TRP A 118 -4.41 -13.63 -29.11
CA TRP A 118 -5.42 -14.21 -28.24
C TRP A 118 -6.68 -14.59 -29.01
N THR A 119 -7.03 -15.89 -28.97
CA THR A 119 -8.17 -16.42 -29.75
C THR A 119 -9.19 -17.20 -28.91
N LEU A 120 -8.95 -17.45 -27.62
CA LEU A 120 -9.83 -18.31 -26.83
C LEU A 120 -11.23 -17.73 -26.65
N PHE A 121 -11.31 -16.40 -26.47
CA PHE A 121 -12.56 -15.66 -26.28
C PHE A 121 -12.29 -14.17 -26.43
N GLU A 122 -13.36 -13.39 -26.54
CA GLU A 122 -13.28 -11.94 -26.63
C GLU A 122 -12.83 -11.32 -25.29
N LEU A 123 -11.70 -10.63 -25.29
CA LEU A 123 -11.21 -9.91 -24.11
C LEU A 123 -12.00 -8.61 -23.91
N PRO A 124 -12.40 -8.27 -22.67
CA PRO A 124 -12.98 -6.97 -22.37
C PRO A 124 -12.01 -5.84 -22.78
N GLN A 125 -12.50 -4.78 -23.42
CA GLN A 125 -11.66 -3.66 -23.90
C GLN A 125 -10.79 -3.05 -22.79
N GLU A 126 -11.31 -2.99 -21.56
CA GLU A 126 -10.61 -2.44 -20.40
C GLU A 126 -9.47 -3.35 -19.90
N PHE A 127 -9.43 -4.64 -20.30
CA PHE A 127 -8.37 -5.55 -19.87
C PHE A 127 -6.99 -5.06 -20.33
N ILE A 128 -6.86 -4.72 -21.62
CA ILE A 128 -5.59 -4.27 -22.22
C ILE A 128 -5.08 -3.01 -21.52
N ARG A 129 -5.99 -2.05 -21.28
CA ARG A 129 -5.64 -0.81 -20.55
C ARG A 129 -5.18 -1.08 -19.12
N LYS A 130 -5.86 -1.96 -18.40
CA LYS A 130 -5.50 -2.29 -17.01
C LYS A 130 -4.14 -3.00 -16.94
N ILE A 131 -3.83 -3.91 -17.86
CA ILE A 131 -2.55 -4.63 -17.84
C ILE A 131 -1.35 -3.73 -18.20
N GLU A 132 -1.53 -2.62 -18.92
CA GLU A 132 -0.43 -1.69 -19.27
C GLU A 132 0.34 -1.21 -18.03
N ASN A 133 -0.38 -0.88 -16.96
CA ASN A 133 0.20 -0.40 -15.70
C ASN A 133 0.81 -1.50 -14.83
N ILE A 134 0.61 -2.77 -15.19
CA ILE A 134 1.14 -3.90 -14.44
C ILE A 134 2.59 -4.17 -14.84
N GLU A 135 3.45 -4.42 -13.85
CA GLU A 135 4.83 -4.87 -14.03
C GLU A 135 5.13 -6.12 -13.23
N ILE A 136 6.15 -6.85 -13.71
CA ILE A 136 6.81 -7.89 -12.93
C ILE A 136 7.97 -7.22 -12.20
N ILE A 137 7.94 -7.27 -10.88
CA ILE A 137 9.07 -6.87 -10.03
C ILE A 137 9.65 -8.09 -9.34
N GLU A 138 10.95 -8.05 -9.09
CA GLU A 138 11.60 -8.99 -8.18
C GLU A 138 11.71 -8.32 -6.81
N THR A 139 11.14 -8.97 -5.79
CA THR A 139 11.28 -8.48 -4.41
C THR A 139 12.72 -8.68 -3.92
N LYS A 140 13.10 -7.98 -2.86
CA LYS A 140 14.39 -8.22 -2.20
C LYS A 140 14.56 -9.63 -1.63
N SER A 141 13.47 -10.40 -1.51
CA SER A 141 13.52 -11.82 -1.14
C SER A 141 13.70 -12.75 -2.36
N GLY A 142 13.85 -12.21 -3.58
CA GLY A 142 13.98 -12.96 -4.83
C GLY A 142 12.66 -13.48 -5.40
N ALA A 143 11.51 -13.06 -4.86
CA ALA A 143 10.21 -13.50 -5.36
C ALA A 143 9.76 -12.59 -6.51
N LEU A 144 9.28 -13.16 -7.61
CA LEU A 144 8.65 -12.39 -8.67
C LEU A 144 7.20 -12.10 -8.29
N LEU A 145 6.76 -10.85 -8.46
CA LEU A 145 5.39 -10.41 -8.19
C LEU A 145 4.86 -9.54 -9.33
N LEU A 146 3.55 -9.62 -9.57
CA LEU A 146 2.83 -8.62 -10.36
C LEU A 146 2.48 -7.42 -9.48
N THR A 147 2.72 -6.21 -9.98
CA THR A 147 2.43 -4.96 -9.27
C THR A 147 1.83 -3.93 -10.21
N ASP A 148 0.93 -3.09 -9.69
CA ASP A 148 0.33 -1.98 -10.41
C ASP A 148 1.08 -0.68 -10.09
N LYS A 149 1.66 -0.05 -11.12
CA LYS A 149 2.35 1.24 -11.00
C LYS A 149 1.46 2.38 -10.52
N ALA A 150 0.17 2.31 -10.84
CA ALA A 150 -0.78 3.34 -10.44
C ALA A 150 -1.18 3.20 -8.96
N SER A 151 -0.77 2.13 -8.27
CA SER A 151 -1.06 1.93 -6.85
C SER A 151 -0.22 2.86 -5.98
N ASP A 152 -0.87 3.51 -5.00
CA ASP A 152 -0.21 4.31 -3.96
C ASP A 152 0.90 3.55 -3.21
N ASN A 153 0.78 2.22 -3.18
CA ASN A 153 1.69 1.32 -2.48
C ASN A 153 2.86 0.83 -3.35
N PHE A 154 2.93 1.20 -4.63
CA PHE A 154 3.93 0.71 -5.58
C PHE A 154 5.36 0.81 -5.05
N LEU A 155 5.70 1.94 -4.40
CA LEU A 155 7.04 2.21 -3.85
C LEU A 155 7.51 1.19 -2.79
N LEU A 156 6.58 0.46 -2.19
CA LEU A 156 6.84 -0.49 -1.11
C LEU A 156 6.83 -1.96 -1.56
N GLN A 157 6.39 -2.25 -2.79
CA GLN A 157 6.15 -3.61 -3.26
C GLN A 157 7.45 -4.44 -3.32
N GLU A 158 8.57 -3.82 -3.71
CA GLU A 158 9.89 -4.46 -3.74
C GLU A 158 10.37 -4.95 -2.35
N TYR A 159 9.83 -4.38 -1.27
CA TYR A 159 10.21 -4.70 0.11
C TYR A 159 9.28 -5.73 0.76
N ILE A 160 8.24 -6.21 0.07
CA ILE A 160 7.34 -7.22 0.63
C ILE A 160 8.14 -8.46 1.03
N GLY A 161 7.88 -8.95 2.24
CA GLY A 161 8.58 -10.10 2.81
C GLY A 161 9.96 -9.76 3.37
N SER A 162 10.43 -8.52 3.25
CA SER A 162 11.73 -8.08 3.76
C SER A 162 11.61 -7.30 5.06
N GLU A 163 12.70 -7.27 5.83
CA GLU A 163 12.83 -6.35 6.95
C GLU A 163 13.14 -4.95 6.43
N ILE A 164 12.39 -3.95 6.92
CA ILE A 164 12.54 -2.55 6.54
C ILE A 164 12.77 -1.67 7.77
N SER A 165 13.48 -0.56 7.57
CA SER A 165 13.56 0.53 8.52
C SER A 165 12.57 1.63 8.14
N VAL A 166 11.70 1.97 9.09
CA VAL A 166 10.79 3.11 9.01
C VAL A 166 11.32 4.19 9.93
N LYS A 167 11.49 5.41 9.41
CA LYS A 167 12.00 6.56 10.17
C LYS A 167 11.07 7.75 10.08
N ASN A 168 11.09 8.58 11.12
CA ASN A 168 10.41 9.88 11.17
C ASN A 168 8.89 9.81 10.83
N GLY A 169 8.25 8.66 11.04
CA GLY A 169 6.81 8.53 10.80
C GLY A 169 6.02 9.11 11.96
N GLU A 170 5.14 10.07 11.69
CA GLU A 170 4.31 10.71 12.71
C GLU A 170 3.03 9.90 12.96
N ILE A 171 2.73 9.54 14.21
CA ILE A 171 1.53 8.79 14.54
C ILE A 171 0.29 9.66 14.30
N LEU A 172 -0.43 9.40 13.22
CA LEU A 172 -1.67 10.09 12.87
C LEU A 172 -2.87 9.48 13.60
N ARG A 173 -2.93 8.15 13.62
CA ARG A 173 -4.04 7.37 14.20
C ARG A 173 -3.50 6.18 14.98
N SER A 174 -4.18 5.81 16.05
CA SER A 174 -3.90 4.63 16.86
C SER A 174 -5.21 3.90 17.15
N GLU A 175 -5.27 2.61 16.82
CA GLU A 175 -6.43 1.76 17.07
C GLU A 175 -6.01 0.52 17.87
N ARG A 176 -6.66 0.29 19.01
CA ARG A 176 -6.52 -0.96 19.78
C ARG A 176 -7.43 -2.02 19.18
N LYS A 177 -6.88 -3.19 18.91
CA LYS A 177 -7.63 -4.40 18.58
C LYS A 177 -7.38 -5.45 19.66
N SER A 178 -8.42 -6.14 20.10
CA SER A 178 -8.30 -7.30 20.98
C SER A 178 -9.06 -8.49 20.42
N TYR A 179 -8.60 -9.67 20.81
CA TYR A 179 -9.25 -10.93 20.52
C TYR A 179 -9.00 -11.90 21.68
N GLU A 180 -9.91 -12.83 21.87
CA GLU A 180 -9.76 -13.91 22.84
C GLU A 180 -9.08 -15.10 22.16
N TYR A 181 -8.04 -15.63 22.80
CA TYR A 181 -7.36 -16.83 22.35
C TYR A 181 -7.09 -17.73 23.57
N GLU A 182 -7.66 -18.93 23.55
CA GLU A 182 -7.55 -19.91 24.65
C GLU A 182 -7.91 -19.31 26.04
N GLY A 183 -8.97 -18.50 26.09
CA GLY A 183 -9.43 -17.86 27.34
C GLY A 183 -8.58 -16.68 27.84
N LYS A 184 -7.59 -16.23 27.04
CA LYS A 184 -6.80 -15.03 27.33
C LYS A 184 -7.10 -13.93 26.32
N GLU A 185 -7.44 -12.73 26.79
CA GLU A 185 -7.51 -11.55 25.93
C GLU A 185 -6.09 -11.18 25.49
N THR A 186 -5.88 -11.16 24.17
CA THR A 186 -4.65 -10.65 23.56
C THR A 186 -4.97 -9.38 22.79
N ALA A 187 -4.20 -8.32 23.00
CA ALA A 187 -4.38 -7.05 22.32
C ALA A 187 -3.13 -6.58 21.56
N TYR A 188 -3.38 -5.79 20.52
CA TYR A 188 -2.36 -5.12 19.73
C TYR A 188 -2.86 -3.76 19.25
N TYR A 189 -1.93 -2.92 18.81
CA TYR A 189 -2.22 -1.60 18.28
C TYR A 189 -1.86 -1.53 16.79
N LEU A 190 -2.76 -0.96 16.01
CA LEU A 190 -2.50 -0.52 14.64
C LEU A 190 -2.25 0.98 14.66
N LEU A 191 -1.06 1.40 14.23
CA LEU A 191 -0.71 2.80 14.11
C LEU A 191 -0.64 3.17 12.63
N THR A 192 -1.30 4.26 12.25
CA THR A 192 -1.11 4.89 10.94
C THR A 192 -0.07 5.98 11.08
N LEU A 193 1.04 5.84 10.35
CA LEU A 193 2.11 6.81 10.32
C LEU A 193 1.98 7.69 9.08
N LYS A 194 2.15 9.00 9.27
CA LYS A 194 2.19 9.98 8.19
C LYS A 194 3.64 10.34 7.84
N ASP A 195 3.89 10.56 6.55
CA ASP A 195 5.17 11.06 6.00
C ASP A 195 6.38 10.22 6.45
N ALA A 196 6.18 8.90 6.52
CA ALA A 196 7.19 7.97 7.00
C ALA A 196 8.28 7.77 5.94
N ILE A 197 9.55 7.74 6.37
CA ILE A 197 10.67 7.44 5.49
C ILE A 197 10.95 5.94 5.57
N VAL A 198 10.70 5.22 4.48
CA VAL A 198 10.98 3.80 4.35
C VAL A 198 12.10 3.63 3.34
N GLU A 199 13.25 3.09 3.77
CA GLU A 199 14.36 2.77 2.86
C GLU A 199 14.77 3.95 1.94
N LYS A 200 14.78 5.17 2.52
CA LYS A 200 15.07 6.47 1.87
C LYS A 200 13.94 7.04 0.99
N LYS A 201 12.78 6.39 0.89
CA LYS A 201 11.60 6.88 0.18
C LYS A 201 10.57 7.43 1.16
N THR A 202 9.96 8.57 0.85
CA THR A 202 8.84 9.11 1.63
C THR A 202 7.55 8.39 1.24
N VAL A 203 6.85 7.87 2.24
CA VAL A 203 5.57 7.19 2.11
C VAL A 203 4.52 8.05 2.83
N PRO A 204 3.46 8.51 2.12
CA PRO A 204 2.46 9.39 2.71
C PRO A 204 1.76 8.79 3.92
N GLU A 205 1.33 7.53 3.82
CA GLU A 205 0.72 6.78 4.91
C GLU A 205 1.28 5.35 4.99
N LEU A 206 1.65 4.91 6.19
CA LEU A 206 2.11 3.55 6.44
C LEU A 206 1.49 3.01 7.72
N THR A 207 0.86 1.83 7.64
CA THR A 207 0.35 1.15 8.82
C THR A 207 1.43 0.27 9.44
N ILE A 208 1.55 0.33 10.77
CA ILE A 208 2.41 -0.57 11.56
C ILE A 208 1.60 -1.26 12.65
N ARG A 209 1.97 -2.50 13.00
CA ARG A 209 1.37 -3.26 14.11
C ARG A 209 2.36 -3.41 15.25
N LEU A 210 1.96 -2.95 16.44
CA LEU A 210 2.71 -3.12 17.68
C LEU A 210 1.96 -4.03 18.66
N SER A 211 2.70 -4.79 19.45
CA SER A 211 2.11 -5.47 20.62
C SER A 211 1.69 -4.46 21.67
N GLU A 212 0.67 -4.78 22.46
CA GLU A 212 0.22 -3.92 23.57
C GLU A 212 1.38 -3.58 24.53
N GLY A 213 2.22 -4.55 24.88
CA GLY A 213 3.39 -4.32 25.73
C GLY A 213 4.38 -3.31 25.15
N LEU A 214 4.64 -3.35 23.83
CA LEU A 214 5.57 -2.42 23.18
C LEU A 214 4.97 -1.01 23.07
N TYR A 215 3.68 -0.91 22.79
CA TYR A 215 2.95 0.37 22.76
C TYR A 215 2.97 1.05 24.14
N THR A 216 2.54 0.32 25.18
CA THR A 216 2.41 0.85 26.54
C THR A 216 3.77 1.18 27.16
N LYS A 217 4.79 0.33 26.98
CA LYS A 217 6.14 0.57 27.51
C LYS A 217 6.77 1.86 26.99
N ASN A 218 6.49 2.23 25.73
CA ASN A 218 7.03 3.43 25.11
C ASN A 218 6.14 4.67 25.30
N LEU A 219 4.95 4.53 25.92
CA LEU A 219 4.02 5.64 26.18
C LEU A 219 3.67 6.45 24.91
N LEU A 220 3.49 5.75 23.77
CA LEU A 220 3.25 6.36 22.47
C LEU A 220 1.94 7.16 22.43
N LYS A 221 1.96 8.31 21.74
CA LYS A 221 0.81 9.20 21.56
C LYS A 221 0.68 9.64 20.10
N ILE A 222 -0.54 10.03 19.73
CA ILE A 222 -0.79 10.70 18.46
C ILE A 222 0.07 11.98 18.39
N GLY A 223 0.72 12.20 17.25
CA GLY A 223 1.68 13.27 17.01
C GLY A 223 3.13 12.92 17.31
N ASP A 224 3.41 11.79 17.98
CA ASP A 224 4.79 11.35 18.18
C ASP A 224 5.40 10.91 16.84
N ARG A 225 6.66 11.28 16.62
CA ARG A 225 7.46 10.74 15.53
C ARG A 225 8.22 9.53 16.01
N ILE A 226 8.13 8.43 15.28
CA ILE A 226 8.74 7.17 15.65
C ILE A 226 9.65 6.62 14.57
N GLU A 227 10.59 5.80 15.01
CA GLU A 227 11.42 4.95 14.19
C GLU A 227 11.23 3.50 14.63
N VAL A 228 11.04 2.62 13.65
CA VAL A 228 10.85 1.19 13.87
C VAL A 228 11.60 0.38 12.84
N LYS A 229 11.93 -0.86 13.21
CA LYS A 229 12.40 -1.88 12.28
C LYS A 229 11.46 -3.08 12.38
N GLY A 230 11.02 -3.58 11.23
CA GLY A 230 10.10 -4.72 11.18
C GLY A 230 9.96 -5.27 9.77
N LYS A 231 9.20 -6.36 9.62
CA LYS A 231 8.96 -7.00 8.33
C LYS A 231 7.76 -6.37 7.64
N LEU A 232 7.92 -5.91 6.40
CA LEU A 232 6.80 -5.48 5.58
C LEU A 232 6.05 -6.69 5.04
N ILE A 233 4.75 -6.74 5.24
CA ILE A 233 3.89 -7.82 4.75
C ILE A 233 2.63 -7.27 4.08
N LYS A 234 2.07 -8.04 3.15
CA LYS A 234 0.72 -7.82 2.62
C LYS A 234 -0.27 -8.58 3.53
N ASP A 235 -0.94 -7.85 4.41
CA ASP A 235 -1.98 -8.35 5.31
C ASP A 235 -3.33 -8.42 4.60
N LYS A 236 -4.15 -9.43 4.91
CA LYS A 236 -5.44 -9.73 4.27
C LYS A 236 -6.51 -8.65 4.48
N PHE A 237 -6.40 -7.82 5.51
CA PHE A 237 -7.42 -6.81 5.81
C PHE A 237 -6.88 -5.38 5.80
N GLN A 238 -5.59 -5.22 6.06
CA GLN A 238 -4.96 -3.90 6.23
C GLN A 238 -4.10 -3.49 5.03
N GLY A 239 -4.00 -4.32 3.98
CA GLY A 239 -3.08 -4.07 2.87
C GLY A 239 -1.63 -4.19 3.31
N LEU A 240 -0.78 -3.20 3.01
CA LEU A 240 0.62 -3.22 3.44
C LEU A 240 0.76 -2.84 4.91
N LEU A 241 1.43 -3.70 5.68
CA LEU A 241 1.57 -3.56 7.12
C LEU A 241 2.97 -3.98 7.58
N VAL A 242 3.59 -3.19 8.45
CA VAL A 242 4.85 -3.57 9.11
C VAL A 242 4.55 -4.35 10.39
N LYS A 243 5.03 -5.60 10.48
CA LYS A 243 4.89 -6.48 11.65
C LYS A 243 6.25 -6.89 12.23
N PHE A 244 6.19 -7.62 13.35
CA PHE A 244 7.36 -8.17 14.05
C PHE A 244 8.35 -7.09 14.55
N ILE A 245 7.82 -5.92 14.90
CA ILE A 245 8.59 -4.82 15.47
C ILE A 245 8.99 -5.17 16.90
N ARG A 246 10.29 -5.15 17.18
CA ARG A 246 10.85 -5.47 18.52
C ARG A 246 11.18 -4.24 19.34
N HIS A 247 11.48 -3.14 18.67
CA HIS A 247 11.89 -1.88 19.27
C HIS A 247 11.22 -0.71 18.56
N VAL A 248 10.81 0.28 19.34
CA VAL A 248 10.32 1.57 18.86
C VAL A 248 11.21 2.63 19.49
N THR A 249 11.74 3.53 18.66
CA THR A 249 12.42 4.72 19.15
C THR A 249 11.49 5.89 18.89
N ILE A 250 11.13 6.64 19.91
CA ILE A 250 10.49 7.93 19.69
C ILE A 250 11.60 8.86 19.22
N GLY A 251 11.49 9.28 17.97
CA GLY A 251 12.27 10.39 17.47
C GLY A 251 12.01 11.55 18.41
N LYS A 252 13.00 11.92 19.22
CA LYS A 252 13.05 13.29 19.71
C LYS A 252 12.88 14.11 18.43
N LEU A 253 11.97 15.09 18.43
CA LEU A 253 12.20 16.24 17.58
C LEU A 253 13.69 16.52 17.76
N GLU A 254 14.49 16.27 16.71
CA GLU A 254 15.59 17.16 16.50
C GLU A 254 14.88 18.48 16.61
N LYS A 255 15.12 19.19 17.73
CA LYS A 255 15.15 20.63 17.68
C LYS A 255 16.04 20.82 16.50
N SER A 256 15.41 21.02 15.35
CA SER A 256 16.08 21.37 14.14
C SER A 256 17.06 22.42 14.60
N LYS A 257 18.26 22.39 14.07
CA LYS A 257 19.02 23.61 13.97
C LYS A 257 18.20 24.61 13.11
N VAL A 258 16.99 25.00 13.54
CA VAL A 258 16.72 26.41 13.77
C VAL A 258 17.96 26.85 14.52
N LYS A 259 18.87 27.49 13.79
CA LYS A 259 19.75 28.47 14.42
C LYS A 259 18.82 29.23 15.35
N SER A 260 18.92 28.93 16.64
CA SER A 260 18.25 29.70 17.65
C SER A 260 18.88 31.08 17.52
N ILE A 261 18.25 31.93 16.71
CA ILE A 261 18.35 33.36 16.87
C ILE A 261 17.50 33.65 18.11
N THR A 262 17.91 33.10 19.26
CA THR A 262 17.39 33.43 20.57
C THR A 262 18.31 34.49 21.13
N LYS A 263 18.29 35.65 20.47
CA LYS A 263 18.52 36.92 21.15
C LYS A 263 17.37 37.79 20.74
N ASP A 264 16.68 38.30 21.75
CA ASP A 264 15.76 39.42 21.59
C ASP A 264 16.46 40.48 20.74
N LYS A 265 15.80 40.90 19.66
CA LYS A 265 16.33 42.00 18.86
C LYS A 265 15.80 43.28 19.46
N HIS A 266 16.72 44.17 19.83
CA HIS A 266 16.41 45.46 20.39
C HIS A 266 16.72 46.56 19.38
N TRP A 267 15.78 47.48 19.22
CA TRP A 267 15.99 48.72 18.48
C TRP A 267 15.69 49.90 19.39
N THR A 268 16.54 50.92 19.35
CA THR A 268 16.32 52.17 20.06
C THR A 268 15.88 53.24 19.08
N LEU A 269 14.71 53.80 19.30
CA LEU A 269 14.15 54.90 18.50
C LEU A 269 14.16 56.18 19.33
N LYS A 270 14.66 57.27 18.77
CA LYS A 270 14.50 58.59 19.40
C LYS A 270 13.06 59.07 19.26
N SER A 271 12.54 59.73 20.30
CA SER A 271 11.21 60.32 20.25
C SER A 271 11.19 61.49 19.26
N SER A 272 10.17 61.52 18.41
CA SER A 272 9.94 62.62 17.47
C SER A 272 9.52 63.93 18.16
N SER A 273 8.98 63.86 19.37
CA SER A 273 8.51 65.02 20.13
C SER A 273 9.49 65.50 21.21
N ASN A 274 10.53 64.72 21.53
CA ASN A 274 11.55 65.10 22.50
C ASN A 274 12.88 64.39 22.20
N ALA A 275 13.84 65.14 21.68
CA ALA A 275 15.14 64.62 21.27
C ALA A 275 15.95 63.93 22.39
N ASN A 276 15.62 64.19 23.66
CA ASN A 276 16.27 63.59 24.83
C ASN A 276 15.60 62.29 25.29
N LYS A 277 14.52 61.83 24.63
CA LYS A 277 13.84 60.57 24.98
C LYS A 277 14.06 59.53 23.89
N SER A 278 14.30 58.30 24.32
CA SER A 278 14.40 57.14 23.42
C SER A 278 13.51 55.99 23.92
N TYR A 279 12.96 55.24 22.98
CA TYR A 279 12.11 54.07 23.23
C TYR A 279 12.78 52.81 22.69
N THR A 280 12.56 51.70 23.37
CA THR A 280 13.11 50.40 22.99
C THR A 280 12.00 49.54 22.42
N ILE A 281 12.20 49.05 21.21
CA ILE A 281 11.38 47.99 20.60
C ILE A 281 12.13 46.69 20.77
N THR A 282 11.45 45.68 21.32
CA THR A 282 11.96 44.32 21.46
C THR A 282 11.09 43.36 20.66
N LEU A 283 11.70 42.67 19.69
CA LEU A 283 11.14 41.45 19.12
C LEU A 283 11.62 40.28 19.97
N LYS A 284 10.69 39.67 20.70
CA LYS A 284 10.98 38.53 21.57
C LYS A 284 11.21 37.27 20.75
N ALA A 285 11.93 36.32 21.34
CA ALA A 285 12.20 35.01 20.74
C ALA A 285 10.94 34.21 20.35
N ASP A 286 9.78 34.50 20.96
CA ASP A 286 8.48 33.88 20.65
C ASP A 286 7.74 34.55 19.47
N GLY A 287 8.34 35.54 18.82
CA GLY A 287 7.75 36.29 17.71
C GLY A 287 6.84 37.44 18.14
N SER A 288 6.65 37.66 19.44
CA SER A 288 5.87 38.79 19.95
C SER A 288 6.68 40.09 20.00
N TRP A 289 5.99 41.21 19.82
CA TRP A 289 6.58 42.55 19.87
C TRP A 289 6.25 43.25 21.19
N SER A 290 7.22 43.98 21.73
CA SER A 290 7.01 44.92 22.83
C SER A 290 7.71 46.25 22.57
N CYS A 291 7.13 47.35 23.05
CA CYS A 291 7.70 48.68 22.91
C CYS A 291 7.51 49.49 24.21
N THR A 292 8.52 50.26 24.61
CA THR A 292 8.46 51.12 25.80
C THR A 292 7.84 52.51 25.54
N CYS A 293 7.33 52.77 24.34
CA CYS A 293 6.71 54.05 24.04
C CYS A 293 5.34 54.18 24.73
N PRO A 294 4.96 55.38 25.22
CA PRO A 294 3.67 55.58 25.90
C PRO A 294 2.45 55.17 25.08
N GLN A 295 2.50 55.28 23.75
CA GLN A 295 1.40 54.88 22.87
C GLN A 295 1.21 53.35 22.87
N PHE A 296 2.28 52.58 22.93
CA PHE A 296 2.20 51.13 23.02
C PHE A 296 1.87 50.69 24.45
N THR A 297 2.57 51.23 25.45
CA THR A 297 2.40 50.83 26.86
C THR A 297 1.03 51.17 27.43
N PHE A 298 0.51 52.38 27.20
CA PHE A 298 -0.76 52.81 27.79
C PHE A 298 -1.96 52.62 26.86
N ARG A 299 -1.76 52.68 25.54
CA ARG A 299 -2.87 52.68 24.57
C ARG A 299 -2.92 51.43 23.70
N LYS A 300 -1.97 50.48 23.88
CA LYS A 300 -1.83 49.24 23.09
C LYS A 300 -1.88 49.49 21.56
N LYS A 301 -1.53 50.70 21.11
CA LYS A 301 -1.53 51.03 19.69
C LYS A 301 -0.25 50.50 19.05
N GLN A 302 -0.39 49.87 17.88
CA GLN A 302 0.76 49.49 17.06
C GLN A 302 1.54 50.75 16.66
N CYS A 303 2.85 50.70 16.86
CA CYS A 303 3.75 51.75 16.36
C CYS A 303 3.83 51.60 14.83
N LYS A 304 3.52 52.67 14.09
CA LYS A 304 3.72 52.74 12.65
C LYS A 304 5.19 53.01 12.33
#